data_AF-A0AA94KZR8-F1
#
_entry.id   AF-A0AA94KZR8-F1
#
_cell.length_a   1.000
_cell.length_b   1.000
_cell.length_c   1.000
_cell.angle_alpha   90.00
_cell.angle_beta   90.00
_cell.angle_gamma   90.00
#
_symmetry.space_group_name_H-M   'P 1'
#
loop_
_entity.id
_entity.type
_entity.pdbx_description
1 polymer ?
#
loop_
_entity_poly.entity_id
_entity_poly.type
_entity_poly.pdbx_seq_one_letter_code
_entity_poly.pdbx_strand_id
1 'polypeptide(L)'
;MSTRKRFGMSWWNVVMAAVTLIAGVIMAVLGRWVAAGIFLVVALAIAGSAVYARSGRASDLTRLNAAEYVDERDRAVGTRALAIVGVVALLLTMTVFVIGMVLLEPGSPMFVVLTGQVLALAVAWAIANVVALRRS
;
A
#
# COMPACT_ATOMS: atom_id res chain seq x y z
N MET A 1 -10.22 16.69 23.14
CA MET A 1 -9.07 17.37 22.51
C MET A 1 -8.95 16.87 21.07
N SER A 2 -9.45 17.65 20.11
CA SER A 2 -9.43 17.29 18.69
C SER A 2 -8.01 17.53 18.15
N THR A 3 -7.24 16.47 17.97
CA THR A 3 -6.01 16.52 17.19
C THR A 3 -6.41 16.83 15.75
N ARG A 4 -6.31 18.11 15.37
CA ARG A 4 -6.43 18.54 13.97
C ARG A 4 -5.42 17.74 13.16
N LYS A 5 -5.88 16.66 12.52
CA LYS A 5 -5.09 15.78 11.66
C LYS A 5 -4.70 16.58 10.43
N ARG A 6 -3.51 17.20 10.49
CA ARG A 6 -2.93 18.08 9.47
C ARG A 6 -2.72 17.42 8.10
N PHE A 7 -2.78 16.10 8.05
CA PHE A 7 -2.64 15.32 6.82
C PHE A 7 -4.02 14.89 6.30
N GLY A 8 -4.32 15.26 5.06
CA GLY A 8 -5.53 14.88 4.32
C GLY A 8 -5.63 13.40 3.96
N MET A 9 -4.96 12.52 4.71
CA MET A 9 -4.91 11.06 4.55
C MET A 9 -4.66 10.39 5.92
N SER A 10 -4.96 9.09 6.05
CA SER A 10 -4.62 8.32 7.25
C SER A 10 -3.10 8.28 7.46
N TRP A 11 -2.64 8.21 8.70
CA TRP A 11 -1.20 8.17 9.00
C TRP A 11 -0.52 6.96 8.34
N TRP A 12 -1.25 5.85 8.17
CA TRP A 12 -0.79 4.66 7.45
C TRP A 12 -0.51 4.92 5.98
N ASN A 13 -1.40 5.62 5.28
CA ASN A 13 -1.20 5.96 3.86
C ASN A 13 -0.03 6.94 3.69
N VAL A 14 0.19 7.83 4.65
CA VAL A 14 1.38 8.69 4.68
C VAL A 14 2.64 7.84 4.77
N VAL A 15 2.69 6.87 5.69
CA VAL A 15 3.85 5.98 5.84
C VAL A 15 4.07 5.15 4.58
N MET A 16 3.03 4.56 3.98
CA MET A 16 3.15 3.77 2.75
C MET A 16 3.68 4.62 1.60
N ALA A 17 3.05 5.76 1.33
CA ALA A 17 3.47 6.66 0.27
C ALA A 17 4.91 7.14 0.48
N ALA A 18 5.30 7.46 1.73
CA ALA A 18 6.66 7.87 2.06
C ALA A 18 7.68 6.74 1.80
N VAL A 19 7.42 5.52 2.27
CA VAL A 19 8.32 4.37 2.05
C VAL A 19 8.46 4.06 0.55
N THR A 20 7.35 4.03 -0.19
CA THR A 20 7.37 3.83 -1.64
C THR A 20 8.13 4.94 -2.37
N LEU A 21 7.96 6.19 -1.93
CA LEU A 21 8.68 7.33 -2.53
C LEU A 21 10.19 7.27 -2.23
N ILE A 22 10.57 6.93 -0.99
CA ILE A 22 11.98 6.72 -0.60
C ILE A 22 12.61 5.63 -1.46
N ALA A 23 11.90 4.51 -1.69
CA ALA A 23 12.36 3.47 -2.60
C ALA A 23 12.61 3.99 -4.02
N GLY A 24 11.71 4.83 -4.54
CA GLY A 24 11.88 5.50 -5.83
C GLY A 24 13.12 6.39 -5.88
N VAL A 25 13.38 7.18 -4.84
CA VAL A 25 14.59 8.01 -4.72
C VAL A 25 15.86 7.15 -4.71
N ILE A 26 15.87 6.05 -3.95
CA ILE A 26 17.00 5.11 -3.93
C ILE A 26 17.26 4.57 -5.34
N MET A 27 16.22 4.14 -6.07
CA MET A 27 16.38 3.64 -7.44
C MET A 27 16.91 4.70 -8.40
N ALA A 28 16.48 5.96 -8.26
CA ALA A 28 17.00 7.06 -9.07
C ALA A 28 18.49 7.31 -8.82
N VAL A 29 18.91 7.31 -7.54
CA VAL A 29 20.33 7.45 -7.15
C VAL A 29 21.18 6.31 -7.71
N LEU A 30 20.63 5.10 -7.80
CA LEU A 30 21.29 3.94 -8.41
C LEU A 30 21.24 3.93 -9.95
N GLY A 31 20.74 4.99 -10.59
CA GLY A 31 20.63 5.10 -12.05
C GLY A 31 19.53 4.25 -12.69
N ARG A 32 18.65 3.65 -11.88
CA ARG A 32 17.56 2.76 -12.32
C ARG A 32 16.28 3.53 -12.57
N TRP A 33 16.29 4.41 -13.58
CA TRP A 33 15.21 5.37 -13.84
C TRP A 33 13.84 4.75 -14.12
N VAL A 34 13.78 3.60 -14.81
CA VAL A 34 12.51 2.89 -15.05
C VAL A 34 11.89 2.44 -13.72
N ALA A 35 12.68 1.83 -12.83
CA ALA A 35 12.24 1.41 -11.51
C ALA A 35 11.82 2.62 -10.66
N ALA A 36 12.61 3.70 -10.67
CA ALA A 36 12.28 4.94 -9.97
C ALA A 36 10.93 5.52 -10.43
N GLY A 37 10.69 5.54 -11.75
CA GLY A 37 9.41 5.98 -12.32
C GLY A 37 8.23 5.12 -11.87
N ILE A 38 8.39 3.80 -11.83
CA ILE A 38 7.36 2.89 -11.31
C ILE A 38 7.02 3.22 -9.85
N PHE A 39 8.03 3.36 -8.99
CA PHE A 39 7.82 3.70 -7.58
C PHE A 39 7.13 5.06 -7.40
N LEU A 40 7.49 6.05 -8.21
CA LEU A 40 6.82 7.35 -8.19
C LEU A 40 5.33 7.23 -8.54
N VAL A 41 5.00 6.52 -9.62
CA VAL A 41 3.60 6.29 -10.03
C VAL A 41 2.82 5.57 -8.93
N VAL A 42 3.41 4.54 -8.30
CA VAL A 42 2.78 3.80 -7.20
C VAL A 42 2.57 4.72 -5.98
N ALA A 43 3.55 5.52 -5.59
CA ALA A 43 3.43 6.44 -4.46
C ALA A 43 2.32 7.49 -4.70
N LEU A 44 2.22 8.02 -5.92
CA LEU A 44 1.15 8.93 -6.32
C LEU A 44 -0.21 8.25 -6.31
N ALA A 45 -0.31 6.99 -6.76
CA ALA A 45 -1.55 6.22 -6.72
C ALA A 45 -2.01 5.96 -5.27
N ILE A 46 -1.10 5.61 -4.35
CA ILE A 46 -1.40 5.45 -2.92
C ILE A 46 -1.90 6.77 -2.33
N ALA A 47 -1.20 7.88 -2.55
CA ALA A 47 -1.60 9.18 -2.03
C ALA A 47 -2.94 9.65 -2.63
N GLY A 48 -3.11 9.53 -3.94
CA GLY A 48 -4.31 9.94 -4.66
C GLY A 48 -5.54 9.13 -4.26
N SER A 49 -5.39 7.80 -4.14
CA SER A 49 -6.47 6.93 -3.67
C SER A 49 -6.88 7.25 -2.23
N ALA A 50 -5.92 7.53 -1.34
CA ALA A 50 -6.19 7.94 0.05
C ALA A 50 -6.94 9.28 0.14
N VAL A 51 -6.55 10.27 -0.67
CA VAL A 51 -7.24 11.56 -0.73
C VAL A 51 -8.64 11.41 -1.32
N TYR A 52 -8.80 10.59 -2.37
CA TYR A 52 -10.09 10.32 -2.98
C TYR A 52 -11.02 9.56 -2.04
N ALA A 53 -10.52 8.55 -1.32
CA ALA A 53 -11.27 7.79 -0.31
C ALA A 53 -11.87 8.69 0.79
N ARG A 54 -11.22 9.80 1.12
CA ARG A 54 -11.74 10.82 2.04
C ARG A 54 -12.78 11.74 1.44
N SER A 55 -12.84 11.87 0.12
CA SER A 55 -13.92 12.61 -0.50
C SER A 55 -15.22 11.87 -0.20
N GLY A 56 -16.26 12.56 0.27
CA GLY A 56 -17.56 11.94 0.60
C GLY A 56 -18.29 11.30 -0.59
N ARG A 57 -17.60 11.12 -1.72
CA ARG A 57 -18.03 10.47 -2.97
C ARG A 57 -17.45 9.06 -3.12
N ALA A 58 -16.49 8.66 -2.29
CA ALA A 58 -15.86 7.35 -2.38
C ALA A 58 -16.78 6.26 -1.81
N SER A 59 -16.92 5.16 -2.56
CA SER A 59 -17.63 3.97 -2.08
C SER A 59 -16.94 3.36 -0.86
N ASP A 60 -17.69 2.62 -0.04
CA ASP A 60 -17.12 1.93 1.12
C ASP A 60 -16.01 0.94 0.73
N LEU A 61 -16.09 0.34 -0.47
CA LEU A 61 -15.02 -0.49 -1.03
C LEU A 61 -13.73 0.30 -1.28
N THR A 62 -13.84 1.53 -1.79
CA THR A 62 -12.71 2.41 -2.04
C THR A 62 -12.06 2.85 -0.73
N ARG A 63 -12.87 3.15 0.30
CA ARG A 63 -12.42 3.53 1.64
C ARG A 63 -11.73 2.38 2.37
N LEU A 64 -12.29 1.17 2.25
CA LEU A 64 -11.72 -0.05 2.79
C LEU A 64 -10.38 -0.40 2.12
N ASN A 65 -10.31 -0.34 0.79
CA ASN A 65 -9.07 -0.55 0.03
C ASN A 65 -7.98 0.48 0.38
N ALA A 66 -8.39 1.71 0.71
CA ALA A 66 -7.49 2.77 1.17
C ALA A 66 -7.16 2.72 2.68
N ALA A 67 -7.51 1.62 3.37
CA ALA A 67 -7.28 1.44 4.81
C ALA A 67 -7.84 2.58 5.68
N GLU A 68 -9.01 3.11 5.32
CA GLU A 68 -9.66 4.22 6.00
C GLU A 68 -10.94 3.80 6.74
N TYR A 69 -10.81 3.54 8.05
CA TYR A 69 -11.87 2.99 8.90
C TYR A 69 -12.58 4.06 9.73
N VAL A 70 -13.92 4.04 9.83
CA VAL A 70 -14.71 5.02 10.60
C VAL A 70 -15.51 4.46 11.80
N ASP A 71 -16.23 3.34 11.78
CA ASP A 71 -16.63 2.43 12.93
C ASP A 71 -17.62 1.33 12.44
N GLU A 72 -17.77 0.11 12.99
CA GLU A 72 -18.44 -0.32 14.26
C GLU A 72 -17.80 -1.60 14.90
N ARG A 73 -17.87 -1.73 16.23
CA ARG A 73 -16.69 -1.99 17.08
C ARG A 73 -16.24 -3.45 17.30
N ASP A 74 -17.09 -4.48 17.17
CA ASP A 74 -16.71 -5.86 17.57
C ASP A 74 -16.54 -6.86 16.41
N ARG A 75 -17.27 -6.72 15.30
CA ARG A 75 -16.91 -7.38 14.03
C ARG A 75 -15.66 -6.77 13.41
N ALA A 76 -15.40 -5.48 13.69
CA ALA A 76 -14.24 -4.77 13.21
C ALA A 76 -12.92 -5.27 13.81
N VAL A 77 -12.86 -5.92 14.98
CA VAL A 77 -11.57 -6.34 15.56
C VAL A 77 -10.92 -7.46 14.74
N GLY A 78 -11.70 -8.47 14.32
CA GLY A 78 -11.20 -9.55 13.47
C GLY A 78 -10.80 -9.06 12.07
N THR A 79 -11.64 -8.21 11.47
CA THR A 79 -11.36 -7.60 10.16
C THR A 79 -10.21 -6.58 10.22
N ARG A 80 -10.06 -5.83 11.33
CA ARG A 80 -8.92 -4.94 11.59
C ARG A 80 -7.64 -5.72 11.81
N ALA A 81 -7.67 -6.84 12.54
CA ALA A 81 -6.49 -7.68 12.73
C ALA A 81 -6.01 -8.26 11.38
N LEU A 82 -6.92 -8.77 10.55
CA LEU A 82 -6.61 -9.23 9.19
C LEU A 82 -6.09 -8.09 8.29
N ALA A 83 -6.68 -6.91 8.39
CA ALA A 83 -6.20 -5.73 7.68
C ALA A 83 -4.80 -5.31 8.14
N ILE A 84 -4.54 -5.27 9.45
CA ILE A 84 -3.20 -4.95 9.98
C ILE A 84 -2.18 -5.97 9.47
N VAL A 85 -2.51 -7.27 9.50
CA VAL A 85 -1.63 -8.32 9.00
C VAL A 85 -1.32 -8.13 7.52
N GLY A 86 -2.30 -7.86 6.66
CA GLY A 86 -2.01 -7.66 5.25
C GLY A 86 -1.30 -6.32 4.96
N VAL A 87 -1.49 -5.27 5.78
CA VAL A 87 -0.65 -4.05 5.73
C VAL A 87 0.80 -4.39 6.09
N VAL A 88 1.01 -5.15 7.16
CA VAL A 88 2.35 -5.61 7.57
C VAL A 88 2.96 -6.50 6.47
N ALA A 89 2.18 -7.39 5.85
CA ALA A 89 2.63 -8.19 4.73
C ALA A 89 3.02 -7.31 3.55
N LEU A 90 2.22 -6.29 3.22
CA LEU A 90 2.54 -5.33 2.13
C LEU A 90 3.85 -4.60 2.42
N LEU A 91 4.06 -4.16 3.65
CA LEU A 91 5.30 -3.53 4.09
C LEU A 91 6.50 -4.46 3.95
N LEU A 92 6.40 -5.69 4.46
CA LEU A 92 7.49 -6.66 4.40
C LEU A 92 7.80 -7.04 2.96
N THR A 93 6.77 -7.33 2.15
CA THR A 93 6.92 -7.66 0.73
C THR A 93 7.52 -6.49 -0.05
N MET A 94 7.10 -5.26 0.21
CA MET A 94 7.70 -4.08 -0.42
C MET A 94 9.15 -3.88 0.02
N THR A 95 9.47 -4.13 1.30
CA THR A 95 10.84 -4.07 1.82
C THR A 95 11.73 -5.10 1.14
N VAL A 96 11.27 -6.36 1.05
CA VAL A 96 12.01 -7.43 0.37
C VAL A 96 12.18 -7.13 -1.11
N PHE A 97 11.15 -6.55 -1.77
CA PHE A 97 11.24 -6.12 -3.15
C PHE A 97 12.31 -5.04 -3.35
N VAL A 98 12.37 -4.04 -2.47
CA VAL A 98 13.40 -2.99 -2.52
C VAL A 98 14.79 -3.55 -2.26
N ILE A 99 14.94 -4.40 -1.25
CA ILE A 99 16.22 -5.07 -0.96
C ILE A 99 16.67 -5.89 -2.18
N GLY A 100 15.78 -6.66 -2.77
CA GLY A 100 16.06 -7.45 -3.96
C GLY A 100 16.44 -6.56 -5.15
N MET A 101 15.75 -5.44 -5.34
CA MET A 101 16.13 -4.47 -6.36
C MET A 101 17.53 -3.92 -6.15
N VAL A 102 17.95 -3.65 -4.91
CA VAL A 102 19.30 -3.12 -4.65
C VAL A 102 20.39 -4.20 -4.79
N LEU A 103 20.16 -5.39 -4.25
CA LEU A 103 21.18 -6.42 -4.10
C LEU A 103 21.30 -7.39 -5.28
N LEU A 104 20.23 -7.57 -6.06
CA LEU A 104 20.25 -8.51 -7.18
C LEU A 104 20.86 -7.88 -8.44
N GLU A 105 21.58 -8.72 -9.18
CA GLU A 105 22.12 -8.37 -10.48
C GLU A 105 21.00 -8.03 -11.49
N PRO A 106 21.23 -7.05 -12.38
CA PRO A 106 20.30 -6.76 -13.47
C PRO A 106 20.01 -8.01 -14.32
N GLY A 107 18.73 -8.30 -14.54
CA GLY A 107 18.31 -9.48 -15.32
C GLY A 107 18.14 -10.76 -14.50
N SER A 108 18.36 -10.72 -13.18
CA SER A 108 18.09 -11.86 -12.31
C SER A 108 16.63 -12.32 -12.43
N PRO A 109 16.35 -13.63 -12.62
CA PRO A 109 14.98 -14.15 -12.68
C PRO A 109 14.22 -13.90 -11.37
N MET A 110 14.93 -13.70 -10.26
CA MET A 110 14.35 -13.34 -8.97
C MET A 110 13.60 -12.00 -9.02
N PHE A 111 13.92 -11.13 -9.97
CA PHE A 111 13.17 -9.89 -10.19
C PHE A 111 11.70 -10.17 -10.57
N VAL A 112 11.47 -11.16 -11.43
CA VAL A 112 10.12 -11.59 -11.83
C VAL A 112 9.37 -12.17 -10.63
N VAL A 113 10.06 -12.97 -9.81
CA VAL A 113 9.49 -13.57 -8.59
C VAL A 113 9.06 -12.49 -7.60
N LEU A 114 9.94 -11.52 -7.29
CA LEU A 114 9.65 -10.45 -6.36
C LEU A 114 8.53 -9.53 -6.85
N THR A 115 8.52 -9.20 -8.14
CA THR A 115 7.43 -8.43 -8.76
C THR A 115 6.11 -9.20 -8.68
N GLY A 116 6.14 -10.49 -9.04
CA GLY A 116 4.99 -11.38 -8.96
C GLY A 116 4.43 -11.49 -7.55
N GLN A 117 5.30 -11.55 -6.53
CA GLN A 117 4.89 -11.58 -5.13
C GLN A 117 4.18 -10.30 -4.69
N VAL A 118 4.71 -9.12 -5.04
CA VAL A 118 4.06 -7.82 -4.75
C VAL A 118 2.68 -7.76 -5.41
N LEU A 119 2.59 -8.14 -6.69
CA LEU A 119 1.33 -8.13 -7.43
C LEU A 119 0.31 -9.13 -6.86
N ALA A 120 0.75 -10.36 -6.57
CA ALA A 120 -0.09 -11.39 -5.98
C ALA A 120 -0.64 -10.94 -4.62
N LEU A 121 0.19 -10.31 -3.79
CA LEU A 121 -0.25 -9.77 -2.51
C LEU A 121 -1.24 -8.62 -2.67
N ALA A 122 -1.01 -7.71 -3.63
CA ALA A 122 -1.96 -6.63 -3.93
C ALA A 122 -3.31 -7.16 -4.42
N VAL A 123 -3.31 -8.20 -5.26
CA VAL A 123 -4.54 -8.87 -5.72
C VAL A 123 -5.24 -9.58 -4.57
N ALA A 124 -4.50 -10.34 -3.75
CA ALA A 124 -5.06 -11.02 -2.58
C ALA A 124 -5.70 -10.03 -1.60
N TRP A 125 -5.05 -8.88 -1.39
CA TRP A 125 -5.57 -7.78 -0.58
C TRP A 125 -6.87 -7.21 -1.15
N ALA A 126 -6.92 -6.94 -2.46
CA ALA A 126 -8.15 -6.47 -3.12
C ALA A 126 -9.30 -7.49 -2.99
N ILE A 127 -9.02 -8.78 -3.19
CA ILE A 127 -10.00 -9.86 -3.05
C ILE A 127 -10.50 -9.94 -1.60
N ALA A 128 -9.59 -9.90 -0.62
CA ALA A 128 -9.94 -9.94 0.80
C ALA A 128 -10.90 -8.81 1.17
N ASN A 129 -10.67 -7.59 0.65
CA ASN A 129 -11.54 -6.45 0.88
C ASN A 129 -12.92 -6.61 0.22
N VAL A 130 -12.98 -7.14 -1.01
CA VAL A 130 -14.27 -7.44 -1.68
C VAL A 130 -15.07 -8.48 -0.91
N VAL A 131 -14.41 -9.56 -0.45
CA VAL A 131 -15.06 -10.62 0.32
C VAL A 131 -15.54 -10.12 1.67
N ALA A 132 -14.73 -9.29 2.35
CA ALA A 132 -15.11 -8.68 3.62
C ALA A 132 -16.36 -7.81 3.47
N LEU A 133 -16.44 -6.99 2.42
CA LEU A 133 -17.59 -6.12 2.16
C LEU A 133 -18.88 -6.90 1.83
N ARG A 134 -18.78 -8.06 1.16
CA ARG A 134 -19.96 -8.90 0.86
C ARG A 134 -20.54 -9.62 2.07
N ARG A 135 -19.80 -9.69 3.19
CA ARG A 135 -20.18 -10.42 4.40
C ARG A 135 -20.61 -9.50 5.55
N SER A 136 -20.42 -8.20 5.40
CA SER A 136 -20.88 -7.13 6.30
C SER A 136 -22.26 -6.64 5.89
#